data_AF-A0A8K0KS60-F1
#
_entry.id   AF-A0A8K0KS60-F1
#
_cell.length_a   1.000
_cell.length_b   1.000
_cell.length_c   1.000
_cell.angle_alpha   90.00
_cell.angle_beta   90.00
_cell.angle_gamma   90.00
#
_symmetry.space_group_name_H-M   'P 1'
#
loop_
_entity.id
_entity.type
_entity.pdbx_description
1 polymer ?
#
loop_
_entity_poly.entity_id
_entity_poly.type
_entity_poly.pdbx_seq_one_letter_code
_entity_poly.pdbx_strand_id
1 'polypeptide(L)'
;MGGKYSSMDPMEVNVPEIKSLLERDSHLKPYEKEIRRRYACFKDYVEKVTEHEGDLENFTEGYKYYGIHVNEDNSVTAREWAPGAQQLYLTGDFSE
;
A
#
# COMPACT_ATOMS: atom_id res chain seq x y z
N MET A 1 8.17 3.58 -13.66
CA MET A 1 7.00 3.71 -12.78
C MET A 1 5.83 4.17 -13.63
N GLY A 2 4.99 3.25 -14.08
CA GLY A 2 3.78 3.56 -14.83
C GLY A 2 2.78 2.45 -14.60
N GLY A 3 1.64 2.77 -14.03
CA GLY A 3 0.46 1.91 -14.00
C GLY A 3 -0.57 2.39 -15.02
N LYS A 4 -1.73 1.74 -15.03
CA LYS A 4 -2.82 2.01 -15.97
C LYS A 4 -3.23 3.49 -15.97
N TYR A 5 -3.37 4.11 -14.80
CA TYR A 5 -3.84 5.48 -14.67
C TYR A 5 -2.72 6.51 -14.80
N SER A 6 -1.54 6.27 -14.22
CA SER A 6 -0.43 7.23 -14.31
C SER A 6 0.16 7.37 -15.72
N SER A 7 -0.21 6.48 -16.62
CA SER A 7 0.13 6.56 -18.05
C SER A 7 -0.86 7.40 -18.87
N MET A 8 -2.02 7.75 -18.32
CA MET A 8 -3.04 8.60 -18.98
C MET A 8 -2.65 10.08 -18.92
N ASP A 9 -3.24 10.92 -19.77
CA ASP A 9 -3.21 12.37 -19.53
C ASP A 9 -3.88 12.64 -18.17
N PRO A 10 -3.20 13.34 -17.23
CA PRO A 10 -3.81 13.66 -15.94
C PRO A 10 -5.18 14.32 -16.05
N MET A 11 -5.46 15.11 -17.09
CA MET A 11 -6.75 15.77 -17.25
C MET A 11 -7.90 14.79 -17.55
N GLU A 12 -7.60 13.59 -18.06
CA GLU A 12 -8.58 12.52 -18.30
C GLU A 12 -8.86 11.67 -17.06
N VAL A 13 -8.06 11.81 -16.00
CA VAL A 13 -8.20 11.04 -14.77
C VAL A 13 -9.40 11.58 -13.98
N ASN A 14 -10.42 10.76 -13.78
CA ASN A 14 -11.58 11.11 -12.97
C ASN A 14 -11.22 11.15 -11.47
N VAL A 15 -11.10 12.36 -10.92
CA VAL A 15 -10.90 12.60 -9.48
C VAL A 15 -12.25 12.94 -8.85
N PRO A 16 -12.70 12.18 -7.83
CA PRO A 16 -13.93 12.49 -7.10
C PRO A 16 -13.90 13.91 -6.54
N GLU A 17 -15.02 14.62 -6.68
CA GLU A 17 -15.25 15.94 -6.03
C GLU A 17 -14.20 17.03 -6.34
N ILE A 18 -13.44 16.90 -7.43
CA ILE A 18 -12.40 17.88 -7.80
C ILE A 18 -12.96 19.30 -7.95
N LYS A 19 -14.19 19.44 -8.48
CA LYS A 19 -14.85 20.75 -8.60
C LYS A 19 -15.08 21.38 -7.23
N SER A 20 -15.66 20.63 -6.29
CA SER A 20 -15.90 21.07 -4.92
C SER A 20 -14.61 21.50 -4.22
N LEU A 21 -13.51 20.75 -4.43
CA LEU A 21 -12.19 21.10 -3.89
C LEU A 21 -11.68 22.45 -4.43
N LEU A 22 -11.76 22.65 -5.75
CA LEU A 22 -11.27 23.87 -6.42
C LEU A 22 -12.16 25.10 -6.20
N GLU A 23 -13.45 24.89 -5.90
CA GLU A 23 -14.38 25.95 -5.48
C GLU A 23 -14.11 26.35 -4.03
N ARG A 24 -13.87 25.37 -3.14
CA ARG A 24 -13.53 25.62 -1.74
C ARG A 24 -12.19 26.36 -1.59
N ASP A 25 -11.20 26.01 -2.41
CA ASP A 25 -9.91 26.69 -2.46
C ASP A 25 -9.49 26.97 -3.90
N SER A 26 -9.75 28.21 -4.34
CA SER A 26 -9.43 28.65 -5.69
C SER A 26 -7.93 28.72 -6.00
N HIS A 27 -7.05 28.77 -4.98
CA HIS A 27 -5.60 28.77 -5.19
C HIS A 27 -5.08 27.43 -5.72
N LEU A 28 -5.88 26.36 -5.63
CA LEU A 28 -5.54 25.04 -6.15
C LEU A 28 -5.76 24.90 -7.67
N LYS A 29 -6.52 25.80 -8.32
CA LYS A 29 -6.85 25.70 -9.76
C LYS A 29 -5.63 25.56 -10.67
N PRO A 30 -4.54 26.34 -10.49
CA PRO A 30 -3.33 26.17 -11.32
C PRO A 30 -2.66 24.79 -11.18
N TYR A 31 -2.99 24.05 -10.11
CA TYR A 31 -2.38 22.76 -9.77
C TYR A 31 -3.30 21.57 -10.03
N GLU A 32 -4.47 21.77 -10.65
CA GLU A 32 -5.44 20.69 -10.92
C GLU A 32 -4.79 19.52 -11.65
N LYS A 33 -3.97 19.81 -12.68
CA LYS A 33 -3.25 18.78 -13.44
C LYS A 33 -2.37 17.89 -12.54
N GLU A 34 -1.68 18.48 -11.58
CA GLU A 34 -0.83 17.74 -10.63
C GLU A 34 -1.66 16.96 -9.61
N ILE A 35 -2.76 17.52 -9.13
CA ILE A 35 -3.71 16.82 -8.24
C ILE A 35 -4.23 15.55 -8.93
N ARG A 36 -4.66 15.67 -10.20
CA ARG A 36 -5.14 14.53 -10.98
C ARG A 36 -4.04 13.50 -11.26
N ARG A 37 -2.81 13.93 -11.56
CA ARG A 37 -1.66 13.04 -11.73
C ARG A 37 -1.38 12.24 -10.45
N ARG A 38 -1.40 12.88 -9.28
CA ARG A 38 -1.22 12.21 -7.98
C ARG A 38 -2.32 11.20 -7.71
N TYR A 39 -3.57 11.55 -8.03
CA TYR A 39 -4.69 10.64 -7.88
C TYR A 39 -4.55 9.41 -8.80
N ALA A 40 -4.07 9.58 -10.03
CA ALA A 40 -3.74 8.46 -10.90
C ALA A 40 -2.66 7.54 -10.30
N CYS A 41 -1.57 8.09 -9.76
CA CYS A 41 -0.57 7.29 -9.04
C CYS A 41 -1.19 6.54 -7.86
N PHE A 42 -2.03 7.20 -7.05
CA PHE A 42 -2.75 6.57 -5.95
C PHE A 42 -3.58 5.39 -6.43
N LYS A 43 -4.38 5.57 -7.50
CA LYS A 43 -5.18 4.49 -8.07
C LYS A 43 -4.34 3.31 -8.54
N ASP A 44 -3.20 3.56 -9.17
CA ASP A 44 -2.29 2.49 -9.60
C ASP A 44 -1.73 1.71 -8.40
N TYR A 45 -1.43 2.36 -7.29
CA TYR A 45 -1.00 1.68 -6.06
C TYR A 45 -2.13 0.88 -5.43
N VAL A 46 -3.34 1.42 -5.38
CA VAL A 46 -4.52 0.69 -4.90
C VAL A 46 -4.74 -0.54 -5.75
N GLU A 47 -4.74 -0.44 -7.08
CA GLU A 47 -4.88 -1.60 -7.97
C GLU A 47 -3.80 -2.64 -7.73
N LYS A 48 -2.53 -2.24 -7.58
CA LYS A 48 -1.44 -3.18 -7.27
C LYS A 48 -1.66 -3.92 -5.96
N VAL A 49 -2.06 -3.21 -4.90
CA VAL A 49 -2.32 -3.83 -3.60
C VAL A 49 -3.51 -4.80 -3.72
N THR A 50 -4.63 -4.34 -4.28
CA THR A 50 -5.84 -5.15 -4.46
C THR A 50 -5.58 -6.40 -5.33
N GLU A 51 -4.74 -6.31 -6.36
CA GLU A 51 -4.40 -7.45 -7.22
C GLU A 51 -3.60 -8.54 -6.48
N HIS A 52 -2.73 -8.16 -5.53
CA HIS A 52 -1.84 -9.10 -4.83
C HIS A 52 -2.38 -9.55 -3.47
N GLU A 53 -3.12 -8.69 -2.78
CA GLU A 53 -3.54 -8.85 -1.38
C GLU A 53 -5.08 -8.95 -1.25
N GLY A 54 -5.81 -8.88 -2.38
CA GLY A 54 -7.27 -8.93 -2.44
C GLY A 54 -7.93 -7.57 -2.16
N ASP A 55 -7.59 -6.91 -1.06
CA ASP A 55 -8.07 -5.57 -0.72
C ASP A 55 -7.11 -4.84 0.23
N LEU A 56 -7.44 -3.59 0.57
CA LEU A 56 -6.63 -2.79 1.49
C LEU A 56 -6.71 -3.28 2.94
N GLU A 57 -7.82 -3.91 3.34
CA GLU A 57 -7.99 -4.40 4.71
C GLU A 57 -7.02 -5.55 4.96
N ASN A 58 -7.03 -6.58 4.10
CA ASN A 58 -6.11 -7.71 4.14
C ASN A 58 -4.64 -7.25 4.10
N PHE A 59 -4.30 -6.28 3.24
CA PHE A 59 -2.95 -5.74 3.17
C PHE A 59 -2.50 -5.09 4.50
N THR A 60 -3.40 -4.39 5.19
CA THR A 60 -3.11 -3.76 6.49
C THR A 60 -3.04 -4.75 7.66
N GLU A 61 -3.54 -5.97 7.47
CA GLU A 61 -3.51 -7.03 8.48
C GLU A 61 -2.24 -7.89 8.46
N GLY A 62 -1.15 -7.38 7.87
CA GLY A 62 0.13 -8.09 7.78
C GLY A 62 0.67 -8.63 9.10
N TYR A 63 0.29 -8.04 10.25
CA TYR A 63 0.63 -8.54 11.59
C TYR A 63 0.05 -9.93 11.91
N LYS A 64 -1.01 -10.36 11.23
CA LYS A 64 -1.56 -11.72 11.34
C LYS A 64 -0.69 -12.76 10.62
N TYR A 65 0.15 -12.32 9.70
CA TYR A 65 1.03 -13.18 8.90
C TYR A 65 2.50 -13.10 9.34
N TYR A 66 3.04 -11.89 9.49
CA TYR A 66 4.41 -11.62 9.95
C TYR A 66 4.51 -11.62 11.48
N GLY A 67 5.72 -11.74 12.00
CA GLY A 67 5.99 -11.82 13.45
C GLY A 67 5.99 -13.25 13.98
N ILE A 68 5.78 -13.39 15.29
CA ILE A 68 5.83 -14.67 16.00
C ILE A 68 4.41 -15.06 16.43
N HIS A 69 3.96 -16.25 16.02
CA HIS A 69 2.62 -16.77 16.26
C HIS A 69 2.69 -18.19 16.82
N VAL A 70 1.91 -18.45 17.88
CA VAL A 70 1.70 -19.81 18.42
C VAL A 70 0.47 -20.39 17.74
N ASN A 71 0.61 -21.55 17.10
CA ASN A 71 -0.46 -22.21 16.36
C ASN A 71 -1.30 -23.12 17.28
N GLU A 72 -2.45 -23.59 16.79
CA GLU A 72 -3.37 -24.43 17.56
C GLU A 72 -2.76 -25.76 18.03
N ASP A 73 -1.76 -26.28 17.32
CA ASP A 73 -1.00 -27.48 17.68
C ASP A 73 0.20 -27.20 18.60
N ASN A 74 0.32 -25.98 19.12
CA ASN A 74 1.44 -25.45 19.91
C ASN A 74 2.77 -25.29 19.17
N SER A 75 2.82 -25.47 17.84
CA SER A 75 4.00 -25.06 17.07
C SER A 75 4.14 -23.53 17.04
N VAL A 76 5.36 -23.03 16.86
CA VAL A 76 5.64 -21.60 16.75
C VAL A 76 6.07 -21.28 15.32
N THR A 77 5.38 -20.33 14.69
CA THR A 77 5.80 -19.78 13.40
C THR A 77 6.38 -18.39 13.61
N ALA A 78 7.61 -18.17 13.14
CA ALA A 78 8.25 -16.85 13.08
C ALA A 78 8.49 -16.46 11.61
N ARG A 79 7.96 -15.31 11.18
CA ARG A 79 8.12 -14.78 9.81
C ARG A 79 8.62 -13.35 9.83
N GLU A 80 9.70 -13.10 9.10
CA GLU A 80 10.32 -11.79 8.97
C GLU A 80 10.67 -11.50 7.51
N TRP A 81 10.55 -10.25 7.09
CA TRP A 81 10.97 -9.84 5.74
C TRP A 81 12.43 -9.39 5.77
N ALA A 82 13.34 -10.30 5.37
CA ALA A 82 14.77 -10.03 5.33
C ALA A 82 15.42 -10.56 4.03
N PRO A 83 15.03 -10.05 2.85
CA PRO A 83 15.48 -10.57 1.55
C PRO A 83 17.00 -10.45 1.33
N GLY A 84 17.68 -9.55 2.06
CA GLY A 84 19.13 -9.38 2.01
C GLY A 84 19.91 -10.25 2.99
N ALA A 85 19.24 -11.04 3.84
CA ALA A 85 19.91 -11.86 4.85
C ALA A 85 20.48 -13.14 4.22
N GLN A 86 21.72 -13.48 4.57
CA GLN A 86 22.31 -14.79 4.21
C GLN A 86 21.80 -15.91 5.10
N GLN A 87 21.57 -15.59 6.37
CA GLN A 87 21.10 -16.51 7.40
C GLN A 87 20.19 -15.75 8.37
N LEU A 88 19.23 -16.47 8.95
CA LEU A 88 18.24 -15.94 9.87
C LEU A 88 18.12 -16.89 11.07
N TYR A 89 18.14 -16.32 12.27
CA TYR A 89 18.12 -17.06 13.53
C TYR A 89 17.10 -16.42 14.48
N LEU A 90 16.46 -17.23 15.31
CA LEU A 90 15.57 -16.78 16.39
C LEU A 90 16.23 -17.11 17.74
N THR A 91 16.34 -16.14 18.64
CA THR A 91 17.04 -16.26 19.92
C THR A 91 16.31 -15.48 21.02
N GLY A 92 16.47 -15.90 22.27
CA GLY A 92 15.95 -15.21 23.47
C GLY A 92 16.08 -16.10 24.71
N ASP A 93 15.43 -15.72 25.81
CA ASP A 93 15.47 -16.48 27.09
C ASP A 93 15.06 -17.96 26.95
N PHE A 94 14.33 -18.32 25.88
CA PHE A 94 13.89 -19.68 25.58
C PHE A 94 14.98 -20.59 24.99
N SER A 95 16.15 -20.04 24.62
CA SER A 95 17.21 -20.75 23.88
C SER A 95 18.55 -20.80 24.61
N GLU A 96 18.56 -20.60 25.93
CA GLU A 96 19.75 -20.81 26.78
C GLU A 96 20.01 -22.30 27.08
#